data_AF-A0A543PGR9-F1
#
_entry.id   AF-A0A543PGR9-F1
#
_cell.length_a   1.000
_cell.length_b   1.000
_cell.length_c   1.000
_cell.angle_alpha   90.00
_cell.angle_beta   90.00
_cell.angle_gamma   90.00
#
_symmetry.space_group_name_H-M   'P 1'
#
loop_
_entity.id
_entity.type
_entity.pdbx_description
1 polymer ?
#
loop_
_entity_poly.entity_id
_entity_poly.type
_entity_poly.pdbx_seq_one_letter_code
_entity_poly.pdbx_strand_id
1 'polypeptide(L)' 'MSCFGSTCSVTLSGGGSSASLNGRSFSVEGIRDGRVTLRVNDRSVSLAEGETVPVESVRLTCTMVTGGTVTFTVTDR' A
#
# COMPACT_ATOMS: atom_id res chain seq x y z
N MET A 1 -5.50 0.00 10.72
CA MET A 1 -5.86 -1.01 9.71
C MET A 1 -7.30 -1.43 9.96
N SER A 2 -8.11 -1.55 8.92
CA SER A 2 -9.49 -2.05 8.99
C SER A 2 -9.75 -3.00 7.82
N CYS A 3 -10.44 -4.11 8.05
CA CYS A 3 -10.74 -5.11 7.01
C CYS A 3 -12.23 -5.37 6.93
N PHE A 4 -12.77 -5.42 5.72
CA PHE A 4 -14.15 -5.73 5.43
C PHE A 4 -14.23 -6.71 4.25
N GLY A 5 -14.65 -7.95 4.53
CA GLY A 5 -14.61 -9.03 3.54
C GLY A 5 -13.17 -9.30 3.04
N SER A 6 -12.98 -9.27 1.73
CA SER A 6 -11.67 -9.47 1.08
C SER A 6 -10.84 -8.19 0.92
N THR A 7 -11.31 -7.06 1.46
CA THR A 7 -10.64 -5.75 1.31
C THR A 7 -10.19 -5.21 2.66
N CYS A 8 -8.93 -4.84 2.76
CA CYS A 8 -8.32 -4.22 3.94
C CYS A 8 -7.79 -2.83 3.62
N SER A 9 -8.15 -1.84 4.41
CA SER A 9 -7.57 -0.49 4.39
C SER A 9 -6.40 -0.40 5.37
N VAL A 10 -5.26 0.06 4.86
CA VAL A 10 -3.99 0.18 5.58
C VAL A 10 -3.50 1.61 5.47
N THR A 11 -3.10 2.18 6.59
CA THR A 11 -2.46 3.51 6.65
C THR A 11 -1.07 3.32 7.24
N LEU A 12 -0.06 3.82 6.54
CA LEU A 12 1.35 3.81 6.96
C LEU A 12 1.88 5.23 6.99
N SER A 13 2.57 5.61 8.06
CA SER A 13 3.15 6.95 8.24
C SER A 13 4.68 6.89 8.25
N GLY A 14 5.32 7.57 7.30
CA GLY A 14 6.76 7.73 7.18
C GLY A 14 7.47 6.61 6.42
N GLY A 15 8.68 6.91 5.95
CA GLY A 15 9.59 5.90 5.37
C GLY A 15 10.05 4.92 6.45
N GLY A 16 9.96 3.63 6.16
CA GLY A 16 10.28 2.56 7.12
C GLY A 16 9.08 2.02 7.92
N SER A 17 7.89 2.62 7.80
CA SER A 17 6.67 2.00 8.32
C SER A 17 6.31 0.75 7.53
N SER A 18 5.92 -0.31 8.24
CA SER A 18 5.53 -1.58 7.66
C SER A 18 4.26 -2.15 8.30
N ALA A 19 3.46 -2.87 7.51
CA ALA A 19 2.34 -3.66 7.97
C ALA A 19 2.40 -5.06 7.36
N SER A 20 1.86 -6.04 8.06
CA SER A 20 1.70 -7.40 7.53
C SER A 20 0.23 -7.75 7.43
N LEU A 21 -0.17 -8.31 6.29
CA LEU A 21 -1.55 -8.76 6.03
C LEU A 21 -1.52 -10.08 5.27
N ASN A 22 -2.19 -11.10 5.81
CA ASN A 22 -2.33 -12.43 5.18
C ASN A 22 -0.99 -13.02 4.71
N GLY A 23 0.07 -12.89 5.53
CA GLY A 23 1.42 -13.38 5.20
C GLY A 23 2.22 -12.52 4.21
N ARG A 24 1.67 -11.38 3.78
CA ARG A 24 2.36 -10.40 2.93
C ARG A 24 2.85 -9.23 3.77
N SER A 25 4.09 -8.79 3.56
CA SER A 25 4.62 -7.59 4.19
C SER A 25 4.52 -6.40 3.23
N PHE A 26 4.00 -5.29 3.71
CA PHE A 26 3.89 -4.01 3.01
C PHE A 26 4.75 -3.00 3.74
N SER A 27 5.64 -2.31 3.04
CA SER A 27 6.48 -1.26 3.63
C SER A 27 6.62 -0.08 2.69
N VAL A 28 6.76 1.13 3.24
CA VAL A 28 6.98 2.34 2.46
C VAL A 28 8.47 2.53 2.22
N GLU A 29 8.90 2.41 0.96
CA GLU A 29 10.29 2.72 0.55
C GLU A 29 10.48 4.22 0.38
N GLY A 30 9.44 4.94 -0.06
CA GLY A 30 9.47 6.39 -0.15
C GLY A 30 8.20 6.98 -0.71
N ILE A 31 7.99 8.27 -0.44
CA ILE A 31 6.91 9.09 -1.02
C ILE A 31 7.58 10.28 -1.69
N ARG A 32 7.39 10.44 -3.01
CA ARG A 32 7.97 11.51 -3.82
C ARG A 32 6.98 11.92 -4.90
N ASP A 33 6.86 13.22 -5.15
CA ASP A 33 6.01 13.78 -6.22
C ASP A 33 4.55 13.28 -6.19
N GLY A 34 3.96 13.13 -5.00
CA GLY A 34 2.59 12.63 -4.81
C GLY A 34 2.42 11.12 -5.06
N ARG A 35 3.53 10.41 -5.29
CA ARG A 35 3.57 8.96 -5.53
C ARG A 35 4.22 8.25 -4.36
N VAL A 36 3.63 7.13 -3.94
CA VAL A 36 4.24 6.22 -2.97
C VAL A 36 4.95 5.09 -3.72
N THR A 37 6.10 4.66 -3.21
CA THR A 37 6.72 3.39 -3.55
C THR A 37 6.57 2.46 -2.36
N LEU A 38 5.77 1.41 -2.56
CA LEU A 38 5.54 0.36 -1.59
C LEU A 38 6.36 -0.87 -1.96
N ARG A 39 7.04 -1.46 -0.99
CA ARG A 39 7.58 -2.80 -1.11
C ARG A 39 6.60 -3.82 -0.53
N VAL A 40 6.18 -4.74 -1.39
CA VAL A 40 5.28 -5.85 -1.11
C VAL A 40 6.11 -7.12 -1.19
N ASN A 41 6.39 -7.75 -0.05
CA ASN A 41 7.38 -8.83 0.07
C ASN A 41 8.72 -8.40 -0.58
N ASP A 42 9.06 -8.98 -1.72
CA ASP A 42 10.29 -8.71 -2.48
C ASP A 42 10.08 -7.88 -3.76
N ARG A 43 8.89 -7.28 -3.92
CA ARG A 43 8.54 -6.47 -5.09
C ARG A 43 8.26 -5.03 -4.72
N SER A 44 8.94 -4.10 -5.38
CA SER A 44 8.64 -2.67 -5.29
C SER A 44 7.58 -2.27 -6.32
N VAL A 45 6.61 -1.50 -5.86
CA VAL A 45 5.47 -1.05 -6.64
C VAL A 45 5.23 0.42 -6.36
N SER A 46 5.17 1.24 -7.41
CA SER A 46 4.92 2.66 -7.28
C SER A 46 3.53 3.01 -7.80
N LEU A 47 2.75 3.72 -6.98
CA LEU A 47 1.38 4.10 -7.28
C LEU A 47 1.07 5.48 -6.71
N ALA A 48 0.31 6.28 -7.45
CA ALA A 48 -0.18 7.59 -7.02
C ALA A 48 -1.61 7.47 -6.46
N GLU A 49 -2.07 8.51 -5.78
CA GLU A 49 -3.46 8.58 -5.31
C GLU A 49 -4.47 8.32 -6.43
N GLY A 50 -5.44 7.45 -6.17
CA GLY A 50 -6.45 7.00 -7.14
C GLY A 50 -5.99 5.86 -8.06
N GLU A 51 -4.68 5.57 -8.14
CA GLU A 51 -4.18 4.48 -8.96
C GLU A 51 -4.42 3.12 -8.31
N THR A 52 -4.70 2.12 -9.15
CA THR A 52 -4.81 0.71 -8.75
C THR A 52 -3.78 -0.11 -9.50
N VAL A 53 -2.92 -0.83 -8.76
CA VAL A 53 -1.87 -1.66 -9.33
C VAL A 53 -2.08 -3.13 -8.96
N PRO A 54 -2.03 -4.05 -9.95
CA PRO A 54 -2.01 -5.48 -9.69
C PRO A 54 -0.68 -5.92 -9.03
N VAL A 55 -0.75 -6.63 -7.90
CA VAL A 55 0.46 -7.21 -7.27
C VAL A 55 0.17 -8.66 -6.90
N GLU A 56 0.75 -9.61 -7.64
CA GLU A 56 0.55 -11.05 -7.39
C GLU A 56 -0.94 -11.43 -7.30
N SER A 57 -1.37 -11.94 -6.14
CA SER A 57 -2.75 -12.34 -5.85
C SER A 57 -3.63 -11.20 -5.33
N VAL A 58 -3.13 -9.97 -5.26
CA VAL A 58 -3.88 -8.82 -4.74
C VAL A 58 -3.99 -7.67 -5.73
N ARG A 59 -4.93 -6.78 -5.45
CA ARG A 59 -5.01 -5.43 -6.02
C ARG A 59 -4.68 -4.43 -4.92
N LEU A 60 -3.74 -3.54 -5.20
CA LEU A 60 -3.45 -2.39 -4.38
C LEU A 60 -4.11 -1.17 -4.97
N THR A 61 -4.89 -0.43 -4.19
CA THR A 61 -5.42 0.87 -4.59
C THR A 61 -4.93 1.92 -3.61
N CYS A 62 -4.22 2.93 -4.10
CA CYS A 62 -3.81 4.04 -3.27
C CYS A 62 -4.97 5.00 -3.11
N THR A 63 -5.42 5.23 -1.89
CA THR A 63 -6.56 6.13 -1.62
C THR A 63 -6.11 7.50 -1.16
N MET A 64 -4.91 7.64 -0.59
CA MET A 64 -4.36 8.93 -0.17
C MET A 64 -2.84 8.91 -0.10
N VAL A 65 -2.18 9.97 -0.57
CA VAL A 65 -0.75 10.22 -0.36
C VAL A 65 -0.53 11.64 0.16
N THR A 66 -0.20 11.81 1.44
CA THR A 66 -0.09 13.14 2.07
C THR A 66 1.10 13.26 3.01
N GLY A 67 2.03 14.19 2.75
CA GLY A 67 3.01 14.68 3.73
C GLY A 67 3.84 13.61 4.46
N GLY A 68 4.05 12.44 3.84
CA GLY A 68 4.74 11.29 4.45
C GLY A 68 3.82 10.16 4.93
N THR A 69 2.50 10.31 4.87
CA THR A 69 1.53 9.25 5.14
C THR A 69 0.92 8.74 3.85
N VAL A 70 0.68 7.44 3.79
CA VAL A 70 -0.05 6.78 2.71
C VAL A 70 -1.20 5.98 3.28
N THR A 71 -2.36 6.06 2.62
CA THR A 71 -3.45 5.12 2.82
C THR A 71 -3.69 4.37 1.52
N PHE A 72 -3.80 3.05 1.63
CA PHE A 72 -4.09 2.18 0.51
C PHE A 72 -5.01 1.04 0.95
N THR A 73 -5.77 0.51 -0.01
CA THR A 73 -6.54 -0.72 0.18
C THR A 73 -5.84 -1.89 -0.48
N VAL A 74 -5.99 -3.05 0.13
CA VAL A 74 -5.53 -4.35 -0.37
C VAL A 74 -6.77 -5.21 -0.56
N THR A 75 -7.02 -5.65 -1.79
CA THR A 75 -8.12 -6.55 -2.11
C THR A 75 -7.57 -7.86 -2.65
N ASP A 76 -7.91 -8.98 -2.01
CA ASP A 76 -7.60 -10.31 -2.52
C ASP A 76 -8.40 -10.61 -3.81
N ARG A 77 -7.76 -11.33 -4.74
CA ARG A 77 -8.36 -11.72 -6.03
C ARG A 77 -9.02 -13.08 -6.00
#